data_AF-A0A5J4PNU5-F1
#
_entry.id   AF-A0A5J4PNU5-F1
#
_cell.length_a   1.000
_cell.length_b   1.000
_cell.length_c   1.000
_cell.angle_alpha   90.00
_cell.angle_beta   90.00
_cell.angle_gamma   90.00
#
_symmetry.space_group_name_H-M   'P 1'
#
loop_
_entity.id
_entity.type
_entity.pdbx_description
1 polymer ?
#
loop_
_entity_poly.entity_id
_entity_poly.type
_entity_poly.pdbx_seq_one_letter_code
_entity_poly.pdbx_strand_id
1 'polypeptide(L)'
;CVCQGGSMIMIAKGNRSQEVTDACKKHGGFYLGSIGGPAAILAQNNIKKVECLEYPELGMEAIWKIEVEDFPAFILVDDKGNDFFKHIKPRCIGSCGQ
;
A
#
# COMPACT_ATOMS: atom_id res chain seq x y z
N CYS A 1 -11.40 -1.98 7.92
CA CYS A 1 -11.13 -0.60 8.37
C CYS A 1 -11.84 0.45 7.50
N VAL A 2 -11.89 0.27 6.17
CA VAL A 2 -12.53 1.23 5.23
C VAL A 2 -14.00 1.54 5.56
N CYS A 3 -14.75 0.59 6.14
CA CYS A 3 -16.19 0.73 6.39
C CYS A 3 -16.62 1.80 7.40
N GLN A 4 -15.70 2.35 8.21
CA GLN A 4 -16.00 3.35 9.25
C GLN A 4 -15.57 4.78 8.86
N GLY A 5 -15.29 5.03 7.58
CA GLY A 5 -14.84 6.34 7.09
C GLY A 5 -13.35 6.63 7.36
N GLY A 6 -12.62 5.66 7.92
CA GLY A 6 -11.16 5.70 8.08
C GLY A 6 -10.45 4.85 7.04
N SER A 7 -9.13 5.05 6.86
CA SER A 7 -8.28 4.24 5.97
C SER A 7 -8.70 4.28 4.49
N MET A 8 -9.07 5.48 4.00
CA MET A 8 -9.42 5.71 2.59
C MET A 8 -8.20 5.56 1.67
N ILE A 9 -7.02 5.93 2.16
CA ILE A 9 -5.77 5.77 1.43
C ILE A 9 -4.86 4.88 2.25
N MET A 10 -4.32 3.85 1.62
CA MET A 10 -3.46 2.86 2.25
C MET A 10 -2.17 2.75 1.44
N ILE A 11 -1.01 2.81 2.09
CA ILE A 11 0.30 2.62 1.44
C ILE A 11 0.95 1.37 2.03
N ALA A 12 1.28 0.39 1.19
CA ALA A 12 1.99 -0.81 1.62
C ALA A 12 2.72 -1.50 0.46
N LYS A 13 3.37 -2.64 0.74
CA LYS A 13 4.02 -3.49 -0.25
C LYS A 13 3.23 -4.78 -0.44
N GLY A 14 3.12 -5.21 -1.69
CA GLY A 14 2.58 -6.52 -2.06
C GLY A 14 1.14 -6.45 -2.56
N ASN A 15 0.69 -7.56 -3.13
CA ASN A 15 -0.69 -7.74 -3.57
C ASN A 15 -1.62 -7.89 -2.35
N ARG A 16 -2.86 -7.40 -2.48
CA ARG A 16 -3.90 -7.56 -1.47
C ARG A 16 -4.96 -8.55 -1.93
N SER A 17 -5.76 -9.03 -0.98
CA SER A 17 -6.91 -9.87 -1.26
C SER A 17 -8.00 -9.07 -1.99
N GLN A 18 -8.89 -9.80 -2.67
CA GLN A 18 -10.03 -9.24 -3.39
C GLN A 18 -10.92 -8.38 -2.48
N GLU A 19 -11.06 -8.79 -1.21
CA GLU A 19 -11.86 -8.08 -0.20
C GLU A 19 -11.44 -6.61 -0.01
N VAL A 20 -10.13 -6.32 -0.09
CA VAL A 20 -9.62 -4.95 0.01
C VAL A 20 -10.00 -4.15 -1.23
N THR A 21 -9.95 -4.77 -2.40
CA THR A 21 -10.36 -4.14 -3.67
C THR A 21 -11.84 -3.80 -3.67
N ASP A 22 -12.68 -4.73 -3.18
CA ASP A 22 -14.12 -4.54 -3.11
C ASP A 22 -14.49 -3.45 -2.08
N ALA A 23 -13.77 -3.39 -0.95
CA ALA A 23 -13.91 -2.33 0.03
C ALA A 23 -13.47 -0.96 -0.52
N CYS A 24 -12.34 -0.89 -1.23
CA CYS A 24 -11.88 0.31 -1.93
C CYS A 24 -12.93 0.79 -2.95
N LYS A 25 -13.50 -0.12 -3.75
CA LYS A 25 -14.55 0.22 -4.71
C LYS A 25 -15.83 0.75 -4.05
N LYS A 26 -16.24 0.14 -2.93
CA LYS A 26 -17.48 0.51 -2.23
C LYS A 26 -17.38 1.88 -1.55
N HIS A 27 -16.20 2.24 -1.06
CA HIS A 27 -16.00 3.44 -0.24
C HIS A 27 -15.18 4.52 -0.94
N GLY A 28 -14.66 4.29 -2.15
CA GLY A 28 -13.80 5.24 -2.87
C GLY A 28 -12.37 5.31 -2.30
N GLY A 29 -11.85 4.18 -1.84
CA GLY A 29 -10.50 4.09 -1.28
C GLY A 29 -9.43 3.79 -2.33
N PHE A 30 -8.20 4.20 -2.06
CA PHE A 30 -7.03 3.99 -2.91
C PHE A 30 -5.97 3.16 -2.20
N TYR A 31 -5.35 2.22 -2.91
CA TYR A 31 -4.22 1.45 -2.41
C TYR A 31 -2.96 1.81 -3.20
N LEU A 32 -1.96 2.35 -2.50
CA LEU A 32 -0.68 2.73 -3.03
C LEU A 32 0.37 1.67 -2.69
N GLY A 33 1.09 1.24 -3.70
CA GLY A 33 2.21 0.31 -3.62
C GLY A 33 3.53 1.04 -3.53
N SER A 34 4.28 0.82 -2.45
CA SER A 34 5.69 1.23 -2.39
C SER A 34 6.61 0.12 -2.92
N ILE A 35 7.83 0.49 -3.34
CA ILE A 35 8.84 -0.49 -3.76
C ILE A 35 9.49 -1.11 -2.52
N GLY A 36 9.19 -2.37 -2.25
CA GLY A 36 9.83 -3.16 -1.19
C GLY A 36 11.26 -3.52 -1.55
N GLY A 37 12.19 -3.29 -0.63
CA GLY A 37 13.64 -3.36 -0.85
C GLY A 37 14.29 -2.03 -0.47
N PRO A 38 14.27 -1.02 -1.34
CA PRO A 38 14.81 0.31 -1.06
C PRO A 38 13.94 1.12 -0.09
N ALA A 39 12.94 0.53 0.56
CA ALA A 39 12.05 1.22 1.50
C ALA A 39 12.83 1.93 2.62
N ALA A 40 13.93 1.37 3.11
CA ALA A 40 14.80 2.02 4.10
C ALA A 40 15.54 3.24 3.53
N ILE A 41 15.99 3.17 2.28
CA ILE A 41 16.70 4.27 1.60
C ILE A 41 15.71 5.38 1.23
N LEU A 42 14.53 5.02 0.72
CA LEU A 42 13.44 5.94 0.46
C LEU A 42 12.98 6.59 1.76
N ALA A 43 12.86 5.82 2.84
CA ALA A 43 12.56 6.38 4.15
C ALA A 43 13.63 7.39 4.59
N GLN A 44 14.92 7.06 4.47
CA GLN A 44 16.00 7.97 4.85
C GLN A 44 16.06 9.24 4.01
N ASN A 45 15.84 9.15 2.70
CA ASN A 45 15.99 10.30 1.80
C ASN A 45 14.72 11.17 1.74
N ASN A 46 13.55 10.57 1.94
CA ASN A 46 12.27 11.21 1.65
C ASN A 46 11.48 11.53 2.91
N ILE A 47 11.80 10.96 4.08
CA ILE A 47 11.16 11.32 5.35
C ILE A 47 11.89 12.52 5.96
N LYS A 48 11.18 13.63 6.11
CA LYS A 48 11.71 14.87 6.73
C LYS A 48 11.55 14.87 8.23
N LYS A 49 10.45 14.30 8.73
CA LYS A 49 10.10 14.31 10.15
C LYS A 49 9.36 13.04 10.52
N VAL A 50 9.67 12.51 11.70
CA VAL A 50 8.97 11.38 12.34
C VAL A 50 8.59 11.81 13.74
N GLU A 51 7.32 11.68 14.08
CA GLU A 51 6.77 12.04 15.38
C GLU A 51 5.86 10.90 15.87
N CYS A 52 6.07 10.42 17.09
CA CYS A 52 5.19 9.41 17.69
C CYS A 52 3.92 10.11 18.21
N LEU A 53 2.76 9.71 17.68
CA LEU A 53 1.47 10.28 18.08
C LEU A 53 0.86 9.50 19.25
N GLU A 54 0.85 8.18 19.16
CA GLU A 54 0.07 7.34 20.06
C GLU A 54 0.69 5.96 20.25
N TYR A 55 0.46 5.37 21.43
CA TYR A 55 0.95 4.05 21.84
C TYR A 55 2.48 3.86 21.76
N PRO A 56 3.30 4.74 22.38
CA PRO A 56 4.76 4.60 22.38
C PRO A 56 5.24 3.29 23.01
N GLU A 57 4.43 2.64 23.84
CA GLU A 57 4.73 1.35 24.46
C GLU A 57 4.82 0.19 23.44
N LEU A 58 4.22 0.33 22.26
CA LEU A 58 4.31 -0.66 21.18
C LEU A 58 5.63 -0.58 20.40
N GLY A 59 6.51 0.36 20.77
CA GLY A 59 7.83 0.51 20.16
C GLY A 59 7.72 0.75 18.66
N MET A 60 8.19 -0.21 17.85
CA MET A 60 8.18 -0.09 16.39
C MET A 60 6.78 -0.14 15.75
N GLU A 61 5.77 -0.63 16.47
CA GLU A 61 4.37 -0.73 16.01
C GLU A 61 3.49 0.44 16.49
N ALA A 62 4.08 1.45 17.13
CA ALA A 62 3.39 2.66 17.56
C ALA A 62 2.79 3.45 16.38
N ILE A 63 1.89 4.38 16.65
CA ILE A 63 1.31 5.25 15.61
C ILE A 63 2.27 6.41 15.36
N TRP A 64 2.85 6.44 14.16
CA TRP A 64 3.81 7.46 13.74
C TRP A 64 3.20 8.43 12.75
N LYS A 65 3.40 9.72 12.99
CA LYS A 65 3.20 10.78 12.00
C LYS A 65 4.52 11.01 11.27
N ILE A 66 4.51 10.73 9.97
CA ILE A 66 5.66 10.97 9.10
C ILE A 66 5.35 12.07 8.09
N GLU A 67 6.30 12.99 7.91
CA GLU A 67 6.25 13.99 6.85
C GLU A 67 7.20 13.55 5.74
N VAL A 68 6.65 13.38 4.53
CA VAL A 68 7.37 12.84 3.37
C VAL A 68 7.39 13.84 2.22
N GLU A 69 8.50 13.90 1.50
CA GLU A 69 8.66 14.66 0.26
C GLU A 69 9.08 13.72 -0.87
N ASP A 70 8.47 13.85 -2.05
CA ASP A 70 8.78 13.07 -3.26
C ASP A 70 8.75 11.53 -3.09
N PHE A 71 7.85 11.00 -2.26
CA PHE A 71 7.76 9.56 -2.02
C PHE A 71 7.23 8.80 -3.25
N PRO A 72 8.03 7.93 -3.90
CA PRO A 72 7.59 7.20 -5.08
C PRO A 72 6.63 6.07 -4.67
N ALA A 73 5.40 6.15 -5.15
CA ALA A 73 4.39 5.11 -4.97
C ALA A 73 3.60 4.88 -6.26
N PHE A 74 3.13 3.65 -6.43
CA PHE A 74 2.28 3.25 -7.55
C PHE A 74 0.84 3.08 -7.10
N ILE A 75 -0.13 3.46 -7.92
CA ILE A 75 -1.53 3.12 -7.64
C ILE A 75 -1.72 1.65 -7.99
N LEU A 76 -1.97 0.83 -6.97
CA LEU A 76 -2.21 -0.60 -7.12
C LEU A 76 -3.69 -0.92 -7.25
N VAL A 77 -4.52 -0.24 -6.45
CA VAL A 77 -5.98 -0.35 -6.53
C VAL A 77 -6.59 1.05 -6.59
N ASP A 78 -7.48 1.25 -7.54
CA ASP A 78 -8.25 2.49 -7.68
C ASP A 78 -9.66 2.38 -7.05
N ASP A 79 -10.34 3.51 -6.99
CA ASP A 79 -11.72 3.66 -6.52
C ASP A 79 -12.76 2.94 -7.39
N LYS A 80 -12.36 2.42 -8.56
CA LYS A 80 -13.24 1.76 -9.53
C LYS A 80 -13.16 0.24 -9.43
N GLY A 81 -12.24 -0.28 -8.63
CA GLY A 81 -11.99 -1.71 -8.43
C GLY A 81 -11.02 -2.31 -9.46
N ASN A 82 -10.23 -1.48 -10.13
CA ASN A 82 -9.12 -1.92 -10.96
C ASN A 82 -7.95 -2.29 -10.05
N ASP A 83 -7.37 -3.47 -10.31
CA ASP A 83 -6.21 -3.98 -9.58
C ASP A 83 -5.06 -4.19 -10.57
N PHE A 84 -3.93 -3.54 -10.29
CA PHE A 84 -2.71 -3.61 -11.08
C PHE A 84 -2.15 -5.04 -11.17
N PHE A 85 -2.25 -5.85 -10.11
CA PHE A 85 -1.73 -7.21 -10.09
C PHE A 85 -2.55 -8.19 -10.94
N LYS A 86 -3.84 -7.93 -11.13
CA LYS A 86 -4.67 -8.75 -12.03
C LYS A 86 -4.24 -8.63 -13.49
N HIS A 87 -3.74 -7.46 -13.88
CA HIS A 87 -3.24 -7.22 -15.23
C HIS A 87 -1.82 -7.78 -15.45
N ILE A 88 -1.06 -7.99 -14.36
CA ILE A 88 0.31 -8.54 -14.39
C ILE A 88 0.32 -10.02 -14.02
N LYS A 89 -0.72 -10.79 -14.38
CA LYS A 89 -0.59 -12.25 -14.33
C LYS A 89 0.72 -12.61 -15.03
N PRO A 90 1.62 -13.38 -14.38
CA PRO A 90 2.83 -13.82 -15.04
C PRO A 90 2.35 -14.49 -16.32
N ARG A 91 2.86 -14.01 -17.44
CA ARG A 91 2.75 -14.73 -18.69
C ARG A 91 3.46 -16.04 -18.38
N CYS A 92 2.70 -17.08 -18.02
CA CYS A 92 3.21 -18.45 -18.01
C CYS A 92 3.74 -18.64 -19.42
N ILE A 93 5.04 -18.48 -19.58
CA ILE A 93 5.74 -18.91 -20.77
C ILE A 93 5.62 -20.43 -20.74
N GLY A 94 4.74 -20.95 -21.59
CA GLY A 94 4.78 -22.33 -22.06
C GLY A 94 4.32 -23.39 -21.07
N SER A 95 3.15 -23.93 -21.34
CA SER A 95 2.91 -25.39 -21.40
C SER A 95 4.14 -26.29 -21.17
N CYS A 96 4.14 -27.05 -20.08
CA CYS A 96 4.66 -28.42 -20.13
C CYS A 96 3.57 -29.33 -19.55
N GLY A 97 2.81 -29.90 -20.46
CA GLY A 97 1.73 -30.83 -20.24
C GLY A 97 1.39 -31.46 -21.58
N GLN A 98 2.22 -32.40 -22.01
CA GLN A 98 1.87 -33.62 -22.74
C GLN A 98 2.88 -34.71 -22.37
#